data_AF-A0A0F4V2W4-F1
#
_entry.id   AF-A0A0F4V2W4-F1
#
_cell.length_a   1.000
_cell.length_b   1.000
_cell.length_c   1.000
_cell.angle_alpha   90.00
_cell.angle_beta   90.00
_cell.angle_gamma   90.00
#
_symmetry.space_group_name_H-M   'P 1'
#
loop_
_entity.id
_entity.type
_entity.pdbx_description
1 polymer ?
#
loop_
_entity_poly.entity_id
_entity_poly.type
_entity_poly.pdbx_seq_one_letter_code
_entity_poly.pdbx_strand_id
1 'polypeptide(L)'
;MSEPLLPTLFTRHKSNLHALLVENQAWFCAHELGRLMGKYLDERMLRKLDADQRQMMCVQTYDTAAEHLMVSESGVYALLVYHYCPEYRQLREWLTHQVVPALRDARPVRSVERPTLSVLSWPQMSLSMLHWQDEPWIRLRDMPCLLADDPFNRKESWWRRTSRLLRGY
;
A
#
# COMPACT_ATOMS: atom_id res chain seq x y z
N MET A 1 21.09 -2.42 4.90
CA MET A 1 20.73 -1.22 4.13
C MET A 1 19.48 -1.58 3.35
N SER A 2 18.41 -0.80 3.46
CA SER A 2 17.16 -1.09 2.76
C SER A 2 17.39 -1.04 1.25
N GLU A 3 16.82 -1.98 0.49
CA GLU A 3 16.90 -1.96 -0.96
C GLU A 3 16.20 -0.69 -1.50
N PRO A 4 16.76 -0.05 -2.54
CA PRO A 4 16.16 1.15 -3.11
C PRO A 4 14.83 0.82 -3.78
N LEU A 5 13.83 1.67 -3.55
CA LEU A 5 12.51 1.50 -4.13
C LEU A 5 12.54 1.84 -5.62
N LEU A 6 11.85 1.05 -6.45
CA LEU A 6 11.74 1.25 -7.89
C LEU A 6 10.52 2.11 -8.24
N PRO A 7 10.70 3.37 -8.66
CA PRO A 7 9.60 4.24 -9.01
C PRO A 7 9.02 3.95 -10.39
N THR A 8 7.74 4.23 -10.56
CA THR A 8 7.11 4.36 -11.88
C THR A 8 7.28 5.80 -12.37
N LEU A 9 7.77 5.96 -13.60
CA LEU A 9 7.96 7.27 -14.22
C LEU A 9 6.72 7.67 -15.02
N PHE A 10 6.18 8.85 -14.70
CA PHE A 10 5.12 9.51 -15.46
C PHE A 10 5.65 10.78 -16.12
N THR A 11 5.14 11.10 -17.32
CA THR A 11 5.57 12.30 -18.05
C THR A 11 4.38 13.17 -18.42
N ARG A 12 4.49 14.47 -18.15
CA ARG A 12 3.51 15.50 -18.53
C ARG A 12 4.22 16.75 -19.02
N HIS A 13 3.91 17.20 -20.24
CA HIS A 13 4.47 18.42 -20.85
C HIS A 13 6.01 18.54 -20.73
N LYS A 14 6.74 17.45 -21.00
CA LYS A 14 8.22 17.35 -20.88
C LYS A 14 8.76 17.37 -19.44
N SER A 15 7.90 17.40 -18.44
CA SER A 15 8.26 17.21 -17.04
C SER A 15 8.01 15.76 -16.65
N ASN A 16 8.96 15.22 -15.92
CA ASN A 16 8.91 13.87 -15.36
C ASN A 16 8.41 13.91 -13.92
N LEU A 17 7.75 12.84 -13.51
CA LEU A 17 7.28 12.61 -12.15
C LEU A 17 7.46 11.14 -11.80
N HIS A 18 8.43 10.86 -10.93
CA HIS A 18 8.60 9.57 -10.30
C HIS A 18 7.58 9.43 -9.18
N ALA A 19 6.85 8.32 -9.22
CA ALA A 19 5.87 7.96 -8.21
C ALA A 19 6.06 6.51 -7.75
N LEU A 20 5.73 6.26 -6.50
CA LEU A 20 5.90 4.98 -5.81
C LEU A 20 4.60 4.61 -5.12
N LEU A 21 4.27 3.31 -5.15
CA LEU A 21 3.21 2.77 -4.32
C LEU A 21 3.84 2.00 -3.16
N VAL A 22 3.65 2.49 -1.95
CA VAL A 22 4.16 1.88 -0.71
C VAL A 22 2.98 1.75 0.23
N GLU A 23 2.70 0.55 0.73
CA GLU A 23 1.58 0.30 1.66
C GLU A 23 0.23 0.84 1.14
N ASN A 24 -0.02 0.67 -0.16
CA ASN A 24 -1.21 1.15 -0.88
C ASN A 24 -1.38 2.69 -0.86
N GLN A 25 -0.37 3.43 -0.39
CA GLN A 25 -0.28 4.88 -0.46
C GLN A 25 0.63 5.29 -1.62
N ALA A 26 0.16 6.24 -2.43
CA ALA A 26 0.96 6.80 -3.51
C ALA A 26 1.87 7.91 -2.97
N TRP A 27 3.13 7.87 -3.39
CA TRP A 27 4.20 8.80 -3.03
C TRP A 27 4.81 9.39 -4.29
N PHE A 28 5.12 10.69 -4.25
CA PHE A 28 5.59 11.46 -5.40
C PHE A 28 6.88 12.21 -5.06
N CYS A 29 7.85 12.23 -5.97
CA CYS A 29 9.08 12.99 -5.77
C CYS A 29 8.77 14.49 -5.64
N ALA A 30 9.09 15.09 -4.48
CA ALA A 30 8.77 16.49 -4.17
C ALA A 30 9.38 17.47 -5.18
N HIS A 31 10.63 17.24 -5.55
CA HIS A 31 11.36 18.10 -6.47
C HIS A 31 10.70 18.13 -7.86
N GLU A 32 10.32 16.97 -8.37
CA GLU A 32 9.67 16.82 -9.68
C GLU A 32 8.23 17.33 -9.68
N LEU A 33 7.49 17.08 -8.59
CA LEU A 33 6.18 17.69 -8.37
C LEU A 33 6.26 19.22 -8.34
N GLY A 34 7.30 19.77 -7.70
CA GLY A 34 7.57 21.20 -7.68
C GLY A 34 7.72 21.76 -9.09
N ARG A 35 8.46 21.09 -9.97
CA ARG A 35 8.58 21.48 -11.39
C ARG A 35 7.23 21.51 -12.11
N LEU A 36 6.36 20.53 -11.85
CA LEU A 36 4.99 20.50 -12.40
C LEU A 36 4.11 21.63 -11.87
N MET A 37 4.35 22.08 -10.62
CA MET A 37 3.70 23.23 -10.02
C MET A 37 4.38 24.57 -10.35
N GLY A 38 5.53 24.57 -11.02
CA GLY A 38 6.34 25.79 -11.19
C GLY A 38 6.85 26.37 -9.86
N LYS A 39 7.06 25.52 -8.84
CA LYS A 39 7.50 25.91 -7.49
C LYS A 39 8.67 25.05 -7.04
N TYR A 40 9.55 25.63 -6.22
CA TYR A 40 10.60 24.85 -5.57
C TYR A 40 10.07 24.29 -4.25
N LEU A 41 9.74 23.00 -4.22
CA LEU A 41 9.25 22.32 -3.03
C LEU A 41 10.43 21.78 -2.22
N ASP A 42 11.00 22.64 -1.37
CA ASP A 42 12.05 22.26 -0.43
C ASP A 42 11.48 21.76 0.91
N GLU A 43 12.36 21.25 1.78
CA GLU A 43 11.94 20.81 3.11
C GLU A 43 11.18 21.88 3.89
N ARG A 44 11.60 23.16 3.77
CA ARG A 44 10.99 24.28 4.50
C ARG A 44 9.54 24.49 4.06
N MET A 45 9.29 24.50 2.76
CA MET A 45 7.97 24.69 2.17
C MET A 45 7.04 23.52 2.47
N LEU A 46 7.60 22.32 2.65
CA LEU A 46 6.87 21.11 3.01
C LEU A 46 6.65 20.94 4.52
N ARG A 47 7.22 21.79 5.40
CA ARG A 47 6.99 21.72 6.86
C ARG A 47 5.53 21.91 7.30
N LYS A 48 4.72 22.52 6.45
CA LYS A 48 3.28 22.70 6.66
C LYS A 48 2.46 21.43 6.41
N LEU A 49 3.07 20.41 5.81
CA LEU A 49 2.46 19.10 5.66
C LEU A 49 2.65 18.29 6.94
N ASP A 50 1.68 17.44 7.21
CA ASP A 50 1.72 16.53 8.35
C ASP A 50 2.84 15.48 8.19
N ALA A 51 3.20 14.82 9.29
CA ALA A 51 4.30 13.85 9.30
C ALA A 51 4.06 12.63 8.39
N ASP A 52 2.79 12.25 8.18
CA ASP A 52 2.37 11.18 7.26
C ASP A 52 2.34 11.61 5.79
N GLN A 53 2.46 12.93 5.52
CA GLN A 53 2.35 13.49 4.18
C GLN A 53 3.69 13.70 3.48
N ARG A 54 4.79 13.59 4.22
CA ARG A 54 6.14 13.76 3.69
C ARG A 54 7.10 12.75 4.31
N GLN A 55 7.98 12.18 3.51
CA GLN A 55 8.94 11.20 3.99
C GLN A 55 10.21 11.21 3.13
N MET A 56 11.37 11.02 3.75
CA MET A 56 12.61 10.71 3.03
C MET A 56 12.60 9.22 2.68
N MET A 57 12.81 8.91 1.41
CA MET A 57 12.82 7.54 0.90
C MET A 57 14.03 7.33 -0.02
N CYS A 58 14.69 6.18 0.11
CA CYS A 58 15.70 5.73 -0.85
C CYS A 58 15.00 5.24 -2.13
N VAL A 59 15.14 5.99 -3.21
CA VAL A 59 14.48 5.72 -4.50
C VAL A 59 15.53 5.60 -5.59
N GLN A 60 15.39 4.61 -6.47
CA GLN A 60 16.23 4.47 -7.66
C GLN A 60 15.71 5.36 -8.79
N THR A 61 16.38 6.47 -9.02
CA THR A 61 16.01 7.47 -10.03
C THR A 61 17.13 7.60 -11.05
N TYR A 62 16.82 7.54 -12.35
CA TYR A 62 17.81 7.68 -13.44
C TYR A 62 19.08 6.83 -13.24
N ASP A 63 18.90 5.53 -12.94
CA ASP A 63 19.97 4.55 -12.64
C ASP A 63 20.80 4.82 -11.37
N THR A 64 20.39 5.78 -10.54
CA THR A 64 21.06 6.10 -9.28
C THR A 64 20.11 5.95 -8.09
N ALA A 65 20.53 5.20 -7.07
CA ALA A 65 19.80 5.14 -5.81
C ALA A 65 20.20 6.34 -4.93
N ALA A 66 19.22 7.16 -4.56
CA ALA A 66 19.43 8.32 -3.71
C ALA A 66 18.25 8.55 -2.76
N GLU A 67 18.51 9.27 -1.68
CA GLU A 67 17.48 9.73 -0.77
C GLU A 67 16.71 10.90 -1.40
N HIS A 68 15.41 10.71 -1.58
CA HIS A 68 14.50 11.70 -2.13
C HIS A 68 13.43 12.07 -1.11
N LEU A 69 13.13 13.36 -1.03
CA LEU A 69 11.95 13.83 -0.31
C LEU A 69 10.70 13.50 -1.13
N MET A 70 9.85 12.65 -0.57
CA MET A 70 8.63 12.19 -1.19
C MET A 70 7.42 12.84 -0.49
N VAL A 71 6.37 13.10 -1.26
CA VAL A 71 5.09 13.65 -0.77
C VAL A 71 4.00 12.63 -1.06
N SER A 72 3.18 12.31 -0.07
CA SER A 72 2.07 11.38 -0.26
C SER A 72 0.93 11.99 -1.07
N GLU A 73 0.02 11.16 -1.59
CA GLU A 73 -1.18 11.61 -2.32
C GLU A 73 -1.98 12.68 -1.56
N SER A 74 -2.22 12.49 -0.26
CA SER A 74 -2.92 13.48 0.58
C SER A 74 -2.12 14.79 0.68
N GLY A 75 -0.81 14.68 0.87
CA GLY A 75 0.11 15.83 0.89
C GLY A 75 0.09 16.62 -0.43
N VAL A 76 0.05 15.93 -1.57
CA VAL A 76 -0.03 16.59 -2.88
C VAL A 76 -1.32 17.41 -2.98
N TYR A 77 -2.46 16.83 -2.64
CA TYR A 77 -3.73 17.59 -2.68
C TYR A 77 -3.72 18.77 -1.70
N ALA A 78 -3.15 18.61 -0.50
CA ALA A 78 -2.97 19.71 0.43
C ALA A 78 -2.11 20.84 -0.17
N LEU A 79 -1.01 20.52 -0.86
CA LEU A 79 -0.17 21.50 -1.54
C LEU A 79 -0.92 22.24 -2.65
N LEU A 80 -1.73 21.54 -3.45
CA LEU A 80 -2.54 22.16 -4.51
C LEU A 80 -3.58 23.13 -3.94
N VAL A 81 -4.13 22.84 -2.75
CA VAL A 81 -5.04 23.74 -2.04
C VAL A 81 -4.29 24.94 -1.45
N TYR A 82 -3.19 24.70 -0.72
CA TYR A 82 -2.41 25.76 -0.09
C TYR A 82 -1.78 26.73 -1.10
N HIS A 83 -1.50 26.26 -2.32
CA HIS A 83 -0.90 27.05 -3.37
C HIS A 83 -1.82 27.17 -4.58
N TYR A 84 -3.09 27.50 -4.35
CA TYR A 84 -4.07 27.53 -5.42
C TYR A 84 -3.62 28.33 -6.66
N CYS A 85 -3.71 27.67 -7.81
CA CYS A 85 -3.43 28.21 -9.13
C CYS A 85 -4.41 27.56 -10.12
N PRO A 86 -5.07 28.29 -11.04
CA PRO A 86 -6.04 27.70 -11.97
C PRO A 86 -5.48 26.54 -12.82
N GLU A 87 -4.20 26.63 -13.19
CA GLU A 87 -3.44 25.65 -13.96
C GLU A 87 -3.31 24.31 -13.20
N TYR A 88 -3.39 24.35 -11.87
CA TYR A 88 -3.29 23.15 -11.04
C TYR A 88 -4.54 22.27 -11.10
N ARG A 89 -5.66 22.76 -11.65
CA ARG A 89 -6.85 21.91 -11.86
C ARG A 89 -6.53 20.76 -12.80
N GLN A 90 -5.81 21.04 -13.88
CA GLN A 90 -5.37 20.02 -14.84
C GLN A 90 -4.32 19.09 -14.23
N LEU A 91 -3.42 19.63 -13.38
CA LEU A 91 -2.44 18.81 -12.66
C LEU A 91 -3.14 17.85 -11.69
N ARG A 92 -4.11 18.35 -10.91
CA ARG A 92 -4.95 17.55 -10.01
C ARG A 92 -5.67 16.45 -10.79
N GLU A 93 -6.36 16.80 -11.87
CA GLU A 93 -7.10 15.83 -12.70
C GLU A 93 -6.18 14.75 -13.28
N TRP A 94 -5.00 15.13 -13.76
CA TRP A 94 -4.00 14.19 -14.24
C TRP A 94 -3.52 13.24 -13.13
N LEU A 95 -3.23 13.77 -11.94
CA LEU A 95 -2.83 12.95 -10.79
C LEU A 95 -3.95 11.98 -10.37
N THR A 96 -5.17 12.49 -10.19
CA THR A 96 -6.31 11.72 -9.67
C THR A 96 -6.81 10.66 -10.65
N HIS A 97 -6.87 10.99 -11.94
CA HIS A 97 -7.53 10.13 -12.92
C HIS A 97 -6.56 9.31 -13.78
N GLN A 98 -5.27 9.65 -13.80
CA GLN A 98 -4.29 8.92 -14.60
C GLN A 98 -3.18 8.33 -13.73
N VAL A 99 -2.47 9.19 -12.99
CA VAL A 99 -1.25 8.75 -12.28
C VAL A 99 -1.57 7.78 -11.14
N VAL A 100 -2.43 8.16 -10.21
CA VAL A 100 -2.77 7.34 -9.03
C VAL A 100 -3.43 6.01 -9.44
N PRO A 101 -4.42 5.97 -10.37
CA PRO A 101 -4.97 4.72 -10.85
C PRO A 101 -3.93 3.84 -11.54
N ALA A 102 -3.15 4.38 -12.47
CA ALA A 102 -2.12 3.61 -13.18
C ALA A 102 -1.06 3.04 -12.22
N LEU A 103 -0.68 3.80 -11.19
CA LEU A 103 0.26 3.35 -10.18
C LEU A 103 -0.32 2.20 -9.32
N ARG A 104 -1.63 2.27 -9.00
CA ARG A 104 -2.33 1.19 -8.27
C ARG A 104 -2.54 -0.05 -9.13
N ASP A 105 -2.75 0.11 -10.44
CA ASP A 105 -2.99 -0.99 -11.38
C ASP A 105 -1.69 -1.67 -11.82
N ALA A 106 -0.58 -0.94 -11.90
CA ALA A 106 0.75 -1.49 -12.21
C ALA A 106 1.29 -2.41 -11.12
N ARG A 107 0.65 -2.43 -9.95
CA ARG A 107 1.02 -3.29 -8.83
C ARG A 107 0.92 -4.76 -9.25
N PRO A 108 2.00 -5.56 -9.15
CA PRO A 108 1.90 -6.99 -9.40
C PRO A 108 0.94 -7.60 -8.37
N VAL A 109 0.03 -8.44 -8.86
CA VAL A 109 -1.01 -9.18 -8.08
C VAL A 109 -0.42 -9.97 -6.89
N ARG A 110 0.91 -10.15 -6.85
CA ARG A 110 1.63 -10.88 -5.80
C ARG A 110 2.07 -10.05 -4.58
N SER A 111 1.80 -8.74 -4.54
CA SER A 111 1.92 -7.99 -3.28
C SER A 111 0.51 -7.69 -2.79
N VAL A 112 -0.11 -8.63 -2.09
CA VAL A 112 -1.51 -8.52 -1.67
C VAL A 112 -1.58 -7.80 -0.31
N GLU A 113 -1.39 -6.48 -0.31
CA GLU A 113 -1.80 -5.63 0.84
C GLU A 113 -3.33 -5.45 0.90
N ARG A 114 -4.05 -5.90 -0.12
CA ARG A 114 -5.51 -5.89 -0.14
C ARG A 114 -6.04 -7.26 0.29
N PRO A 115 -6.84 -7.35 1.37
CA PRO A 115 -7.38 -8.63 1.80
C PRO A 115 -8.11 -9.34 0.65
N THR A 116 -7.57 -10.47 0.18
CA THR A 116 -8.17 -11.23 -0.92
C THR A 116 -8.87 -12.46 -0.37
N LEU A 117 -10.14 -12.61 -0.70
CA LEU A 117 -10.92 -13.77 -0.27
C LEU A 117 -10.70 -14.93 -1.24
N SER A 118 -10.24 -16.06 -0.72
CA SER A 118 -10.15 -17.35 -1.41
C SER A 118 -10.97 -18.40 -0.66
N VAL A 119 -11.18 -19.55 -1.30
CA VAL A 119 -11.83 -20.70 -0.67
C VAL A 119 -10.83 -21.85 -0.65
N LEU A 120 -10.56 -22.35 0.55
CA LEU A 120 -9.76 -23.54 0.78
C LEU A 120 -10.66 -24.77 0.67
N SER A 121 -10.42 -25.63 -0.33
CA SER A 121 -11.18 -26.87 -0.55
C SER A 121 -10.52 -28.02 0.20
N TRP A 122 -11.20 -28.55 1.22
CA TRP A 122 -10.80 -29.72 2.00
C TRP A 122 -11.71 -30.92 1.66
N PRO A 123 -11.27 -32.16 1.93
CA PRO A 123 -12.00 -33.36 1.49
C PRO A 123 -13.48 -33.41 1.86
N GLN A 124 -13.87 -32.81 3.00
CA GLN A 124 -15.25 -32.81 3.51
C GLN A 124 -15.78 -31.40 3.85
N MET A 125 -15.02 -30.34 3.58
CA MET A 125 -15.44 -28.96 3.89
C MET A 125 -14.78 -27.92 2.97
N SER A 126 -15.40 -26.76 2.86
CA SER A 126 -14.82 -25.59 2.20
C SER A 126 -14.73 -24.43 3.21
N LEU A 127 -13.55 -23.84 3.37
CA LEU A 127 -13.34 -22.74 4.30
C LEU A 127 -13.04 -21.44 3.55
N SER A 128 -13.65 -20.34 3.98
CA SER A 128 -13.27 -19.01 3.51
C SER A 128 -11.91 -18.64 4.10
N MET A 129 -10.97 -18.27 3.25
CA MET A 129 -9.61 -17.86 3.62
C MET A 129 -9.37 -16.44 3.13
N LEU A 130 -8.78 -15.62 3.98
CA LEU A 130 -8.38 -14.25 3.67
C LEU A 130 -6.87 -14.22 3.51
N HIS A 131 -6.37 -13.85 2.33
CA HIS A 131 -4.95 -13.61 2.14
C HIS A 131 -4.63 -12.15 2.49
N TRP A 132 -3.73 -11.94 3.44
CA TRP A 132 -3.19 -10.62 3.79
C TRP A 132 -1.68 -10.73 3.93
N GLN A 133 -0.92 -9.91 3.17
CA GLN A 133 0.54 -9.97 3.10
C GLN A 133 1.06 -11.39 2.78
N ASP A 134 0.39 -12.06 1.84
CA ASP A 134 0.68 -13.46 1.46
C ASP A 134 0.51 -14.50 2.58
N GLU A 135 0.02 -14.09 3.76
CA GLU A 135 -0.37 -15.00 4.84
C GLU A 135 -1.85 -15.41 4.72
N PRO A 136 -2.17 -16.70 4.82
CA PRO A 136 -3.55 -17.17 4.85
C PRO A 136 -4.15 -17.03 6.26
N TRP A 137 -5.19 -16.21 6.37
CA TRP A 137 -5.99 -16.03 7.57
C TRP A 137 -7.31 -16.78 7.43
N ILE A 138 -7.67 -17.55 8.44
CA ILE A 138 -8.97 -18.20 8.56
C ILE A 138 -9.73 -17.59 9.72
N ARG A 139 -11.06 -17.62 9.68
CA ARG A 139 -11.85 -17.13 10.82
C ARG A 139 -11.59 -18.04 12.01
N LEU A 140 -11.34 -17.46 13.19
CA LEU A 140 -11.11 -18.24 14.41
C LEU A 140 -12.25 -19.23 14.72
N ARG A 141 -13.50 -18.89 14.37
CA ARG A 141 -14.67 -19.77 14.53
C ARG A 141 -14.62 -21.04 13.68
N ASP A 142 -13.86 -21.04 12.59
CA ASP A 142 -13.70 -22.17 11.67
C ASP A 142 -12.52 -23.07 12.10
N MET A 143 -11.69 -22.61 13.04
CA MET A 143 -10.54 -23.35 13.60
C MET A 143 -10.90 -24.67 14.33
N PRO A 144 -12.02 -24.78 15.08
CA PRO A 144 -12.42 -26.04 15.69
C PRO A 144 -12.68 -27.16 14.68
N CYS A 145 -13.08 -26.83 13.45
CA CYS A 145 -13.30 -27.80 12.37
C CYS A 145 -11.96 -28.38 11.87
N LEU A 146 -10.91 -27.56 11.83
CA LEU A 146 -9.57 -27.98 11.41
C LEU A 146 -8.87 -28.87 12.44
N LEU A 147 -9.12 -28.64 13.74
CA LEU A 147 -8.54 -29.44 14.82
C LEU A 147 -9.37 -30.69 15.19
N ALA A 148 -10.63 -30.76 14.73
CA ALA A 148 -11.47 -31.93 14.93
C ALA A 148 -10.97 -33.10 14.07
N ASP A 149 -10.64 -32.83 12.81
CA ASP A 149 -10.11 -33.79 11.83
C ASP A 149 -8.63 -33.49 11.56
N ASP A 150 -7.77 -33.67 12.57
CA ASP A 150 -6.31 -33.49 12.43
C ASP A 150 -5.68 -34.77 11.84
N PRO A 151 -5.24 -34.80 10.57
CA PRO A 151 -4.53 -35.95 10.01
C PRO A 151 -3.05 -36.01 10.44
N PHE A 152 -2.53 -34.95 11.09
CA PHE A 152 -1.11 -34.81 11.45
C PHE A 152 -0.81 -35.16 12.91
N ASN A 153 -1.80 -35.12 13.81
CA ASN A 153 -1.56 -35.43 15.22
C ASN A 153 -2.66 -36.31 15.85
N ARG A 154 -2.31 -37.58 16.10
CA ARG A 154 -3.19 -38.58 16.72
C ARG A 154 -3.28 -38.46 18.25
N LYS A 155 -2.65 -37.44 18.87
CA LYS A 155 -2.72 -37.19 20.32
C LYS A 155 -3.65 -36.01 20.60
N GLU A 156 -4.61 -36.23 21.51
CA GLU A 156 -5.63 -35.26 21.89
C GLU A 156 -5.03 -33.90 22.24
N SER A 157 -5.33 -32.90 21.41
CA SER A 157 -4.84 -31.55 21.59
C SER A 157 -5.55 -30.86 22.76
N TRP A 158 -4.78 -30.14 23.56
CA TRP A 158 -5.23 -29.30 24.69
C TRP A 158 -6.43 -28.40 24.31
N TRP A 159 -6.52 -28.00 23.04
CA TRP A 159 -7.62 -27.22 22.45
C TRP A 159 -8.99 -27.90 22.52
N ARG A 160 -9.07 -29.25 22.48
CA ARG A 160 -10.35 -29.98 22.66
C ARG A 160 -10.90 -29.87 24.08
N ARG A 161 -10.06 -29.57 25.08
CA ARG A 161 -10.51 -29.34 26.47
C ARG A 161 -11.02 -27.92 26.66
N THR A 162 -10.32 -26.94 26.07
CA THR A 162 -10.71 -25.52 26.17
C THR A 162 -11.94 -25.18 25.33
N SER A 163 -12.14 -25.83 24.18
CA SER A 163 -13.34 -25.62 23.36
C SER A 163 -14.64 -26.07 24.03
N ARG A 164 -14.59 -27.03 24.97
CA ARG A 164 -15.76 -27.46 25.75
C ARG A 164 -16.17 -26.42 26.79
N LEU A 165 -15.21 -25.66 27.32
CA LEU A 165 -15.48 -24.59 28.30
C LEU A 165 -16.17 -23.38 27.65
N LEU A 166 -15.92 -23.14 26.36
CA LEU A 166 -16.57 -22.07 25.60
C LEU A 166 -17.94 -22.44 25.02
N ARG A 167 -18.33 -23.73 25.09
CA ARG A 167 -19.61 -24.24 24.56
C ARG A 167 -20.66 -24.47 25.66
N GLY A 168 -20.44 -23.90 26.85
CA GLY A 168 -21.34 -23.93 27.98
C GLY A 168 -21.59 -22.54 28.53
N TYR A 169 -22.23 -21.69 27.71
CA TYR A 169 -23.09 -20.55 28.09
C TYR A 169 -23.96 -20.20 26.89
#